data_AF-A0A7V6X0K2-F1
#
_entry.id   AF-A0A7V6X0K2-F1
#
_cell.length_a   1.000
_cell.length_b   1.000
_cell.length_c   1.000
_cell.angle_alpha   90.00
_cell.angle_beta   90.00
_cell.angle_gamma   90.00
#
_symmetry.space_group_name_H-M   'P 1'
#
loop_
_entity.id
_entity.type
_entity.pdbx_description
1 polymer ?
#
loop_
_entity_poly.entity_id
_entity_poly.type
_entity_poly.pdbx_seq_one_letter_code
_entity_poly.pdbx_strand_id
1 'polypeptide(L)'
;VIIETALLSREQKRAAAQIVLQSNAHFIKTSTGYTKGGATVEDVKLLKSILGDTKKIKASGGIRTLEFAKQLVKAGASRLGCSSSVEIMEGAGS
;
A
#
# COMPACT_ATOMS: atom_id res chain seq x y z
N VAL A 1 -10.40 0.39 -3.56
CA VAL A 1 -10.98 0.37 -2.20
C VAL A 1 -9.87 0.61 -1.19
N ILE A 2 -10.05 1.52 -0.23
CA ILE A 2 -9.10 1.72 0.89
C ILE A 2 -9.54 0.81 2.03
N ILE A 3 -8.61 0.06 2.64
CA ILE A 3 -8.93 -0.85 3.76
C ILE A 3 -8.41 -0.37 5.12
N GLU A 4 -7.66 0.73 5.15
CA GLU A 4 -7.09 1.35 6.35
C GLU A 4 -6.28 0.36 7.22
N THR A 5 -5.18 -0.16 6.66
CA THR A 5 -4.41 -1.25 7.26
C THR A 5 -3.88 -0.96 8.66
N ALA A 6 -3.68 0.31 9.03
CA ALA A 6 -3.23 0.70 10.37
C ALA A 6 -4.23 0.36 11.49
N LEU A 7 -5.50 0.13 11.16
CA LEU A 7 -6.57 -0.18 12.12
C LEU A 7 -7.00 -1.65 12.11
N LEU A 8 -6.42 -2.47 11.23
CA LEU A 8 -6.82 -3.86 11.05
C LEU A 8 -5.77 -4.81 11.62
N SER A 9 -6.23 -5.89 12.26
CA SER A 9 -5.38 -7.04 12.58
C SER A 9 -4.87 -7.72 11.30
N ARG A 10 -3.87 -8.59 11.42
CA ARG A 10 -3.36 -9.36 10.27
C ARG A 10 -4.47 -10.18 9.62
N GLU A 11 -5.31 -10.84 10.41
CA GLU A 11 -6.45 -11.66 9.96
C GLU A 11 -7.49 -10.79 9.25
N GLN A 12 -7.82 -9.62 9.80
CA GLN A 12 -8.76 -8.69 9.19
C GLN A 12 -8.24 -8.15 7.85
N LYS A 13 -6.93 -7.86 7.73
CA LYS A 13 -6.31 -7.47 6.45
C LYS A 13 -6.44 -8.59 5.41
N ARG A 14 -6.26 -9.87 5.80
CA ARG A 14 -6.44 -11.02 4.90
C ARG A 14 -7.89 -11.13 4.44
N ALA A 15 -8.85 -11.02 5.35
CA ALA A 15 -10.27 -11.07 5.02
C ALA A 15 -10.66 -9.94 4.05
N ALA A 16 -10.23 -8.70 4.33
CA ALA A 16 -10.48 -7.56 3.45
C ALA A 16 -9.85 -7.77 2.04
N ALA A 17 -8.64 -8.31 1.97
CA ALA A 17 -7.99 -8.63 0.71
C ALA A 17 -8.75 -9.69 -0.11
N GLN A 18 -9.28 -10.73 0.54
CA GLN A 18 -10.09 -11.76 -0.12
C GLN A 18 -11.41 -11.19 -0.66
N ILE A 19 -12.08 -10.34 0.12
CA ILE A 19 -13.29 -9.64 -0.34
C ILE A 19 -12.97 -8.78 -1.56
N VAL A 20 -11.86 -8.04 -1.54
CA VAL A 20 -11.43 -7.21 -2.67
C VAL A 20 -11.06 -8.06 -3.90
N LEU A 21 -10.44 -9.23 -3.71
CA LEU A 21 -10.12 -10.16 -4.79
C LEU A 21 -11.36 -10.61 -5.55
N GLN A 22 -12.44 -10.92 -4.82
CA GLN A 22 -13.73 -11.35 -5.37
C GLN A 22 -14.58 -10.18 -5.91
N SER A 23 -14.24 -8.94 -5.57
CA SER A 23 -14.96 -7.75 -6.03
C SER A 23 -14.52 -7.28 -7.43
N ASN A 24 -15.29 -6.36 -8.02
CA ASN A 24 -14.90 -5.66 -9.26
C ASN A 24 -13.89 -4.52 -9.06
N ALA A 25 -13.35 -4.34 -7.84
CA ALA A 25 -12.33 -3.34 -7.62
C ALA A 25 -11.04 -3.68 -8.40
N HIS A 26 -10.42 -2.67 -9.00
CA HIS A 26 -9.12 -2.80 -9.68
C HIS A 26 -7.93 -2.69 -8.72
N PHE A 27 -8.10 -1.90 -7.66
CA PHE A 27 -7.07 -1.61 -6.69
C PHE A 27 -7.56 -1.82 -5.26
N ILE A 28 -6.70 -2.44 -4.45
CA ILE A 28 -6.70 -2.26 -3.01
C ILE A 28 -5.74 -1.13 -2.63
N LYS A 29 -6.09 -0.30 -1.65
CA LYS A 29 -5.27 0.81 -1.15
C LYS A 29 -5.06 0.65 0.36
N THR A 30 -3.84 0.87 0.83
CA THR A 30 -3.46 0.62 2.23
C THR A 30 -4.16 1.59 3.20
N SER A 31 -3.93 2.89 3.07
CA SER A 31 -4.27 3.86 4.12
C SER A 31 -4.84 5.16 3.55
N THR A 32 -5.71 5.85 4.30
CA THR A 32 -6.20 7.18 3.91
C THR A 32 -5.13 8.26 4.03
N GLY A 33 -4.25 8.15 5.04
CA GLY A 33 -3.27 9.17 5.41
C GLY A 33 -3.69 10.04 6.61
N TYR A 34 -4.84 9.75 7.24
CA TYR A 34 -5.37 10.51 8.38
C TYR A 34 -5.36 9.73 9.72
N THR A 35 -4.93 8.47 9.71
CA THR A 35 -4.90 7.59 10.90
C THR A 35 -3.48 7.48 11.47
N LYS A 36 -3.32 6.79 12.62
CA LYS A 36 -2.02 6.59 13.30
C LYS A 36 -1.11 5.57 12.60
N GLY A 37 -1.02 5.60 11.27
CA GLY A 37 -0.17 4.71 10.48
C GLY A 37 -0.31 4.92 8.98
N GLY A 38 0.71 4.48 8.23
CA GLY A 38 0.77 4.58 6.78
C GLY A 38 0.89 3.21 6.11
N ALA A 39 1.40 3.20 4.88
CA ALA A 39 1.80 1.95 4.24
C ALA A 39 3.00 1.34 4.98
N THR A 40 3.06 0.01 5.06
CA THR A 40 4.25 -0.74 5.49
C THR A 40 4.63 -1.77 4.43
N VAL A 41 5.89 -2.19 4.41
CA VAL A 41 6.38 -3.22 3.49
C VAL A 41 5.68 -4.56 3.76
N GLU A 42 5.45 -4.88 5.04
CA GLU A 42 4.78 -6.09 5.51
C GLU A 42 3.33 -6.16 5.01
N ASP A 43 2.60 -5.06 5.11
CA ASP A 43 1.21 -4.99 4.64
C ASP A 43 1.15 -5.15 3.12
N VAL A 44 2.04 -4.49 2.37
CA VAL A 44 2.08 -4.65 0.91
C VAL A 44 2.40 -6.10 0.51
N LYS A 45 3.37 -6.75 1.16
CA LYS A 45 3.69 -8.17 0.92
C LYS A 45 2.51 -9.08 1.23
N LEU A 46 1.83 -8.85 2.36
CA LEU A 46 0.63 -9.62 2.74
C LEU A 46 -0.45 -9.50 1.67
N LEU A 47 -0.77 -8.28 1.24
CA LEU A 47 -1.77 -8.04 0.21
C LEU A 47 -1.35 -8.68 -1.12
N LYS A 48 -0.07 -8.58 -1.51
CA LYS A 48 0.45 -9.18 -2.75
C LYS A 48 0.34 -10.71 -2.74
N SER A 49 0.60 -11.35 -1.60
CA SER A 49 0.49 -12.81 -1.47
C SER A 49 -0.93 -13.35 -1.67
N ILE A 50 -1.96 -12.50 -1.48
CA ILE A 50 -3.37 -12.88 -1.62
C ILE A 50 -3.90 -12.50 -2.99
N LEU A 51 -3.59 -11.29 -3.44
CA LEU A 51 -4.13 -10.72 -4.67
C LEU A 51 -3.43 -11.21 -5.93
N GLY A 52 -2.19 -11.72 -5.81
CA GLY A 52 -1.36 -12.11 -6.94
C GLY A 52 -1.22 -10.97 -7.94
N ASP A 53 -1.33 -11.29 -9.23
CA ASP A 53 -1.35 -10.30 -10.33
C ASP A 53 -2.77 -9.91 -10.76
N THR A 54 -3.79 -10.53 -10.16
CA THR A 54 -5.21 -10.30 -10.50
C THR A 54 -5.67 -8.90 -10.13
N LYS A 55 -5.20 -8.36 -8.99
CA LYS A 55 -5.55 -7.02 -8.51
C LYS A 55 -4.29 -6.21 -8.22
N LYS A 56 -4.38 -4.88 -8.44
CA LYS A 56 -3.25 -3.96 -8.20
C LYS A 56 -3.27 -3.43 -6.77
N ILE A 57 -2.09 -3.08 -6.25
CA ILE A 57 -1.94 -2.52 -4.90
C ILE A 57 -1.49 -1.06 -5.01
N LYS A 58 -2.20 -0.17 -4.31
CA LYS A 58 -1.79 1.23 -4.10
C LYS A 58 -1.32 1.41 -2.65
N ALA A 59 -0.02 1.60 -2.45
CA ALA A 59 0.53 1.97 -1.15
C ALA A 59 0.40 3.48 -0.94
N SER A 60 -0.06 3.91 0.24
CA SER A 60 -0.16 5.34 0.59
C SER A 60 -0.10 5.60 2.08
N GLY A 61 0.32 6.82 2.43
CA GLY A 61 0.50 7.28 3.81
C GLY A 61 1.95 7.12 4.27
N GLY A 62 2.60 8.23 4.63
CA GLY A 62 3.96 8.23 5.18
C GLY A 62 5.11 8.01 4.17
N ILE A 63 4.82 7.93 2.87
CA ILE A 63 5.85 7.70 1.84
C ILE A 63 6.54 9.03 1.49
N ARG A 64 7.75 9.24 2.00
CA ARG A 64 8.51 10.50 1.88
C ARG A 64 9.88 10.39 1.25
N THR A 65 10.46 9.19 1.20
CA THR A 65 11.81 8.97 0.68
C THR A 65 11.79 8.05 -0.54
N LEU A 66 12.76 8.24 -1.44
CA LEU A 66 12.93 7.37 -2.61
C LEU A 66 13.23 5.93 -2.21
N GLU A 67 13.99 5.72 -1.14
CA GLU A 67 14.29 4.39 -0.64
C GLU A 67 13.02 3.65 -0.21
N PHE A 68 12.19 4.29 0.61
CA PHE A 68 10.96 3.65 1.08
C PHE A 68 9.96 3.41 -0.06
N ALA A 69 9.87 4.35 -1.02
CA ALA A 69 9.11 4.15 -2.25
C ALA A 69 9.57 2.90 -3.03
N LYS A 70 10.88 2.72 -3.22
CA LYS A 70 11.46 1.53 -3.88
C LYS A 70 11.16 0.24 -3.12
N GLN A 71 11.26 0.26 -1.79
CA GLN A 71 10.92 -0.90 -0.96
C GLN A 71 9.46 -1.34 -1.14
N LEU A 72 8.52 -0.39 -1.19
CA LEU A 72 7.10 -0.68 -1.41
C LEU A 72 6.82 -1.23 -2.82
N VAL A 73 7.47 -0.69 -3.86
CA VAL A 73 7.37 -1.23 -5.23
C VAL A 73 7.90 -2.66 -5.28
N LYS A 74 9.08 -2.92 -4.69
CA LYS A 74 9.66 -4.27 -4.59
C LYS A 74 8.76 -5.24 -3.82
N ALA A 75 8.03 -4.75 -2.82
CA ALA A 75 7.07 -5.53 -2.05
C ALA A 75 5.80 -5.93 -2.85
N GLY A 76 5.53 -5.26 -3.98
CA GLY A 76 4.40 -5.56 -4.86
C GLY A 76 3.43 -4.40 -5.08
N ALA A 77 3.72 -3.19 -4.59
CA ALA A 77 2.89 -2.02 -4.89
C ALA A 77 3.01 -1.65 -6.37
N SER A 78 1.87 -1.56 -7.06
CA SER A 78 1.78 -1.12 -8.47
C SER A 78 1.56 0.39 -8.60
N ARG A 79 1.24 1.07 -7.50
CA ARG A 79 1.05 2.52 -7.43
C ARG A 79 1.43 3.03 -6.05
N LEU A 80 2.03 4.22 -5.99
CA LEU A 80 2.27 4.94 -4.75
C LEU A 80 1.38 6.18 -4.69
N GLY A 81 0.85 6.48 -3.51
CA GLY A 81 0.18 7.74 -3.19
C GLY A 81 0.99 8.50 -2.15
N CYS A 82 1.68 9.56 -2.58
CA CYS A 82 2.56 10.39 -1.77
C CYS A 82 2.32 11.87 -2.09
N SER A 83 2.40 12.73 -1.08
CA SER A 83 2.39 14.20 -1.23
C SER A 83 3.78 14.75 -1.55
N SER A 84 4.83 14.06 -1.09
CA SER A 84 6.23 14.41 -1.34
C SER A 84 6.77 13.84 -2.66
N SER A 85 5.92 13.78 -3.70
CA SER A 85 6.28 13.08 -4.94
C SER A 85 7.41 13.76 -5.70
N VAL A 86 7.51 15.09 -5.64
CA VAL A 86 8.57 15.85 -6.32
C VAL A 86 9.91 15.57 -5.65
N GLU A 87 9.96 15.70 -4.32
CA GLU A 87 11.17 15.47 -3.53
C GLU A 87 11.67 14.03 -3.67
N ILE A 88 10.75 13.05 -3.66
CA ILE A 88 11.07 11.64 -3.92
C ILE A 88 11.73 11.45 -5.29
N MET A 89 11.22 12.11 -6.33
CA MET A 89 11.73 11.95 -7.69
C MET A 89 13.07 12.68 -7.90
N GLU A 90 13.28 13.80 -7.21
CA GLU A 90 14.55 14.52 -7.20
C GLU A 90 15.62 13.83 -6.33
N GLY A 91 15.23 12.82 -5.54
CA GLY A 91 16.12 12.14 -4.60
C GLY A 91 16.40 12.97 -3.33
N ALA A 92 15.67 14.07 -3.14
CA ALA A 92 15.75 14.91 -1.96
C ALA A 92 15.04 14.22 -0.78
N GLY A 93 15.78 13.39 -0.04
CA GLY A 93 15.25 12.67 1.11
C GLY A 93 16.03 11.42 1.50
N SER A 94 17.31 11.34 1.10
CA SER A 94 18.29 10.38 1.59
C SER A 94 18.72 10.71 3.02
#